data_AF-A0A938VE30-F1
#
_entry.id   AF-A0A938VE30-F1
#
_cell.length_a   1.000
_cell.length_b   1.000
_cell.length_c   1.000
_cell.angle_alpha   90.00
_cell.angle_beta   90.00
_cell.angle_gamma   90.00
#
_symmetry.space_group_name_H-M   'P 1'
#
loop_
_entity.id
_entity.type
_entity.pdbx_description
1 polymer ?
#
loop_
_entity_poly.entity_id
_entity_poly.type
_entity_poly.pdbx_seq_one_letter_code
_entity_poly.pdbx_strand_id
1 'polypeptide(L)'
;MEAGKHVLTEKPFALDPADADRMVRTAERVGKYLACCSGRGRFTPTQTQACAMWESGELGDVYHIRSTSLRFRGRPGHHILRQSAWFLDHRRAGGGVIMDGSVYTIDSVLWMMGNPRVLSVTAAMRQFTEEPPPSDAPQDVEDHAVIMLQCEGGRSAVIESAWVSNMDDADGVWIFRTKAGLKLNPTRKIAPERLDRNAVNPPARSATTSSARSRRGCCRSSAA
;
A
#
# COMPACT_ATOMS: atom_id res chain seq x y z
N MET A 1 -20.02 -5.75 -16.40
CA MET A 1 -20.95 -5.10 -15.45
C MET A 1 -22.34 -4.89 -16.02
N GLU A 2 -22.46 -4.61 -17.33
CA GLU A 2 -23.76 -4.38 -18.01
C GLU A 2 -24.74 -5.55 -17.90
N ALA A 3 -24.25 -6.77 -17.67
CA ALA A 3 -25.06 -7.93 -17.29
C ALA A 3 -25.69 -7.84 -15.87
N GLY A 4 -25.68 -6.68 -15.21
CA GLY A 4 -26.35 -6.42 -13.94
C GLY A 4 -25.68 -7.05 -12.70
N LYS A 5 -24.39 -7.39 -12.77
CA LYS A 5 -23.64 -8.04 -11.68
C LYS A 5 -22.70 -7.08 -10.96
N HIS A 6 -22.55 -7.28 -9.65
CA HIS A 6 -21.44 -6.70 -8.87
C HIS A 6 -20.12 -7.33 -9.32
N VAL A 7 -19.03 -6.57 -9.26
CA VAL A 7 -17.71 -7.03 -9.71
C VAL A 7 -16.65 -6.75 -8.65
N LEU A 8 -15.88 -7.77 -8.32
CA LEU A 8 -14.60 -7.67 -7.63
C LEU A 8 -13.51 -8.02 -8.64
N THR A 9 -12.70 -7.04 -9.03
CA THR A 9 -11.59 -7.25 -9.96
C THR A 9 -10.30 -7.57 -9.22
N GLU A 10 -9.43 -8.34 -9.88
CA GLU A 10 -8.05 -8.46 -9.44
C GLU A 10 -7.27 -7.17 -9.67
N LYS A 11 -6.08 -7.10 -9.06
CA LYS A 11 -5.12 -6.01 -9.29
C LYS A 11 -4.27 -6.27 -10.54
N PRO A 12 -3.73 -5.22 -11.18
CA PRO A 12 -4.04 -3.79 -10.97
C PRO A 12 -5.47 -3.46 -11.42
N PHE A 13 -6.04 -2.35 -10.95
CA PHE A 13 -7.44 -2.00 -11.22
C PHE A 13 -7.74 -1.88 -12.72
N ALA A 14 -6.81 -1.30 -13.46
CA ALA A 14 -6.71 -1.31 -14.92
C ALA A 14 -5.24 -1.04 -15.30
N LEU A 15 -4.89 -1.25 -16.58
CA LEU A 15 -3.58 -0.89 -17.11
C LEU A 15 -3.52 0.58 -17.55
N ASP A 16 -4.66 1.15 -17.93
CA ASP A 16 -4.78 2.54 -18.39
C ASP A 16 -5.80 3.31 -17.51
N PRO A 17 -5.55 4.58 -17.17
CA PRO A 17 -6.49 5.39 -16.41
C PRO A 17 -7.87 5.53 -17.08
N ALA A 18 -7.93 5.65 -18.40
CA ALA A 18 -9.19 5.75 -19.14
C ALA A 18 -10.03 4.47 -19.01
N ASP A 19 -9.40 3.32 -18.84
CA ASP A 19 -10.07 2.03 -18.64
C ASP A 19 -10.68 1.97 -17.23
N ALA A 20 -9.91 2.34 -16.22
CA ALA A 20 -10.38 2.48 -14.84
C ALA A 20 -11.60 3.43 -14.76
N ASP A 21 -11.51 4.57 -15.43
CA ASP A 21 -12.57 5.55 -15.57
C ASP A 21 -13.85 4.98 -16.20
N ARG A 22 -13.72 4.21 -17.28
CA ARG A 22 -14.86 3.54 -17.92
C ARG A 22 -15.49 2.50 -17.00
N MET A 23 -14.69 1.76 -16.23
CA MET A 23 -15.19 0.79 -15.25
C MET A 23 -16.00 1.48 -14.15
N VAL A 24 -15.49 2.57 -13.57
CA VAL A 24 -16.17 3.35 -12.53
C VAL A 24 -17.47 3.97 -13.07
N ARG A 25 -17.44 4.66 -14.21
CA ARG A 25 -18.66 5.24 -14.82
C ARG A 25 -19.71 4.18 -15.13
N THR A 26 -19.27 2.99 -15.57
CA THR A 26 -20.20 1.89 -15.81
C THR A 26 -20.84 1.41 -14.52
N ALA A 27 -20.05 1.27 -13.44
CA ALA A 27 -20.54 0.89 -12.13
C ALA A 27 -21.62 1.83 -11.60
N GLU A 28 -21.38 3.13 -11.70
CA GLU A 28 -22.33 4.19 -11.33
C GLU A 28 -23.59 4.12 -12.17
N ARG A 29 -23.45 4.10 -13.51
CA ARG A 29 -24.58 4.06 -14.45
C ARG A 29 -25.49 2.86 -14.24
N VAL A 30 -24.93 1.67 -13.97
CA VAL A 30 -25.73 0.44 -13.79
C VAL A 30 -26.14 0.20 -12.33
N GLY A 31 -25.73 1.07 -11.40
CA GLY A 31 -26.02 0.94 -9.97
C GLY A 31 -25.45 -0.35 -9.35
N LYS A 32 -24.24 -0.76 -9.73
CA LYS A 32 -23.59 -1.98 -9.21
C LYS A 32 -22.28 -1.65 -8.53
N TYR A 33 -22.02 -2.30 -7.39
CA TYR A 33 -20.73 -2.25 -6.73
C TYR A 33 -19.59 -2.78 -7.60
N LEU A 34 -18.50 -2.02 -7.61
CA LEU A 34 -17.20 -2.35 -8.19
C LEU A 34 -16.14 -2.22 -7.08
N ALA A 35 -15.34 -3.25 -6.89
CA ALA A 35 -14.23 -3.26 -5.93
C ALA A 35 -12.98 -3.88 -6.57
N CYS A 36 -11.82 -3.60 -6.00
CA CYS A 36 -10.53 -4.15 -6.43
C CYS A 36 -9.87 -4.93 -5.27
N CYS A 37 -9.24 -6.06 -5.58
CA CYS A 37 -8.46 -6.84 -4.63
C CYS A 37 -7.25 -6.09 -4.05
N SER A 38 -6.82 -4.97 -4.63
CA SER A 38 -5.80 -4.09 -4.04
C SER A 38 -6.20 -3.58 -2.65
N GLY A 39 -7.52 -3.44 -2.40
CA GLY A 39 -8.09 -3.01 -1.12
C GLY A 39 -8.00 -4.02 0.03
N ARG A 40 -7.42 -5.22 -0.20
CA ARG A 40 -7.38 -6.30 0.80
C ARG A 40 -6.70 -5.91 2.11
N GLY A 41 -5.75 -4.97 2.06
CA GLY A 41 -4.98 -4.52 3.23
C GLY A 41 -5.84 -3.88 4.32
N ARG A 42 -6.92 -3.20 3.90
CA ARG A 42 -7.86 -2.43 4.74
C ARG A 42 -8.56 -3.26 5.82
N PHE A 43 -8.61 -4.58 5.63
CA PHE A 43 -9.32 -5.51 6.51
C PHE A 43 -8.40 -6.40 7.34
N THR A 44 -7.08 -6.15 7.30
CA THR A 44 -6.13 -6.89 8.13
C THR A 44 -6.32 -6.55 9.62
N PRO A 45 -6.03 -7.48 10.55
CA PRO A 45 -6.08 -7.19 11.98
C PRO A 45 -5.23 -5.98 12.38
N THR A 46 -4.04 -5.86 11.79
CA THR A 46 -3.12 -4.74 12.03
C THR A 46 -3.74 -3.39 11.64
N GLN A 47 -4.31 -3.28 10.44
CA GLN A 47 -4.96 -2.03 10.03
C GLN A 47 -6.23 -1.75 10.83
N THR A 48 -7.01 -2.79 11.15
CA THR A 48 -8.22 -2.64 11.98
C THR A 48 -7.88 -2.13 13.38
N GLN A 49 -6.80 -2.63 13.99
CA GLN A 49 -6.32 -2.16 15.30
C GLN A 49 -5.81 -0.71 15.22
N ALA A 50 -5.05 -0.37 14.18
CA ALA A 50 -4.58 0.99 13.98
C ALA A 50 -5.77 1.97 13.84
N CYS A 51 -6.82 1.58 13.13
CA CYS A 51 -8.06 2.33 13.03
C CYS A 51 -8.75 2.55 14.37
N ALA A 52 -8.83 1.54 15.23
CA ALA A 52 -9.42 1.71 16.56
C ALA A 52 -8.67 2.76 17.40
N MET A 53 -7.33 2.85 17.26
CA MET A 53 -6.52 3.89 17.91
C MET A 53 -6.72 5.27 17.27
N TRP A 54 -7.07 5.34 15.98
CA TRP A 54 -7.41 6.62 15.33
C TRP A 54 -8.75 7.14 15.80
N GLU A 55 -9.75 6.25 15.87
CA GLU A 55 -11.11 6.57 16.32
C GLU A 55 -11.16 7.01 17.79
N SER A 56 -10.21 6.59 18.63
CA SER A 56 -10.11 7.07 20.02
C SER A 56 -9.61 8.51 20.15
N GLY A 57 -9.05 9.09 19.07
CA GLY A 57 -8.49 10.44 19.07
C GLY A 57 -7.13 10.58 19.78
N GLU A 58 -6.58 9.49 20.31
CA GLU A 58 -5.33 9.49 21.08
C GLU A 58 -4.09 9.76 20.22
N LEU A 59 -4.19 9.57 18.90
CA LEU A 59 -3.09 9.77 17.96
C LEU A 59 -3.12 11.15 17.29
N GLY A 60 -4.24 11.87 17.35
CA GLY A 60 -4.45 13.11 16.61
C GLY A 60 -4.56 12.89 15.10
N ASP A 61 -4.32 13.94 14.32
CA ASP A 61 -4.51 13.97 12.87
C ASP A 61 -3.30 13.42 12.13
N VAL A 62 -3.54 12.66 11.06
CA VAL A 62 -2.49 12.19 10.16
C VAL A 62 -2.03 13.30 9.23
N TYR A 63 -0.71 13.51 9.16
CA TYR A 63 -0.09 14.49 8.27
C TYR A 63 0.96 13.88 7.33
N HIS A 64 1.54 12.71 7.69
CA HIS A 64 2.51 12.05 6.83
C HIS A 64 2.49 10.52 7.01
N ILE A 65 2.73 9.77 5.93
CA ILE A 65 2.95 8.31 5.99
C ILE A 65 4.19 7.94 5.16
N ARG A 66 5.05 7.07 5.70
CA ARG A 66 6.13 6.42 4.96
C ARG A 66 5.85 4.92 4.89
N SER A 67 5.99 4.33 3.73
CA SER A 67 5.86 2.89 3.55
C SER A 67 6.95 2.36 2.64
N THR A 68 7.68 1.36 3.12
CA THR A 68 8.75 0.69 2.39
C THR A 68 8.43 -0.80 2.33
N SER A 69 8.42 -1.37 1.12
CA SER A 69 8.21 -2.80 0.89
C SER A 69 9.18 -3.33 -0.16
N LEU A 70 10.21 -4.02 0.30
CA LEU A 70 11.37 -4.44 -0.44
C LEU A 70 11.45 -5.97 -0.40
N ARG A 71 11.69 -6.57 -1.55
CA ARG A 71 12.00 -7.98 -1.66
C ARG A 71 13.50 -8.16 -1.83
N PHE A 72 14.05 -9.09 -1.06
CA PHE A 72 15.36 -9.66 -1.35
C PHE A 72 15.23 -10.56 -2.57
N ARG A 73 15.57 -10.03 -3.76
CA ARG A 73 15.56 -10.76 -5.05
C ARG A 73 14.26 -11.57 -5.27
N GLY A 74 13.11 -10.90 -5.26
CA GLY A 74 11.78 -11.48 -5.37
C GLY A 74 10.99 -11.03 -6.60
N ARG A 75 11.65 -10.89 -7.75
CA ARG A 75 11.07 -10.50 -9.05
C ARG A 75 10.20 -11.63 -9.62
N PRO A 76 8.88 -11.44 -9.83
CA PRO A 76 8.02 -12.39 -10.54
C PRO A 76 8.46 -12.58 -12.00
N GLY A 77 8.33 -13.80 -12.53
CA GLY A 77 8.79 -14.11 -13.89
C GLY A 77 10.31 -14.32 -14.00
N HIS A 78 11.07 -14.15 -12.92
CA HIS A 78 12.52 -14.34 -12.91
C HIS A 78 12.99 -15.12 -11.67
N HIS A 79 12.97 -14.51 -10.50
CA HIS A 79 13.40 -15.15 -9.25
C HIS A 79 12.34 -16.08 -8.68
N ILE A 80 11.10 -15.57 -8.67
CA ILE A 80 9.91 -16.26 -8.18
C ILE A 80 8.89 -16.35 -9.32
N LEU A 81 7.96 -17.31 -9.24
CA LEU A 81 6.90 -17.47 -10.24
C LEU A 81 7.47 -17.47 -11.68
N ARG A 82 8.49 -18.29 -11.93
CA ARG A 82 9.26 -18.30 -13.19
C ARG A 82 8.41 -18.51 -14.44
N GLN A 83 7.28 -19.20 -14.29
CA GLN A 83 6.28 -19.39 -15.34
C GLN A 83 5.50 -18.12 -15.70
N SER A 84 5.54 -17.09 -14.86
CA SER A 84 4.79 -15.85 -15.00
C SER A 84 5.63 -14.75 -15.63
N ALA A 85 6.35 -15.08 -16.71
CA ALA A 85 7.20 -14.14 -17.46
C ALA A 85 6.48 -12.88 -17.94
N TRP A 86 5.14 -12.91 -18.04
CA TRP A 86 4.32 -11.77 -18.41
C TRP A 86 4.42 -10.57 -17.45
N PHE A 87 4.85 -10.78 -16.19
CA PHE A 87 5.16 -9.68 -15.26
C PHE A 87 6.32 -8.80 -15.74
N LEU A 88 7.17 -9.33 -16.63
CA LEU A 88 8.32 -8.64 -17.20
C LEU A 88 7.99 -7.92 -18.52
N ASP A 89 6.75 -8.02 -18.99
CA ASP A 89 6.27 -7.42 -20.24
C ASP A 89 5.34 -6.26 -19.90
N HIS A 90 5.81 -5.02 -20.10
CA HIS A 90 5.07 -3.80 -19.83
C HIS A 90 3.71 -3.78 -20.53
N ARG A 91 3.62 -4.29 -21.76
CA ARG A 91 2.36 -4.31 -22.52
C ARG A 91 1.30 -5.21 -21.86
N ARG A 92 1.73 -6.22 -21.10
CA ARG A 92 0.84 -7.17 -20.42
C ARG A 92 0.61 -6.81 -18.95
N ALA A 93 1.64 -6.33 -18.26
CA ALA A 93 1.60 -6.03 -16.83
C ALA A 93 1.28 -4.55 -16.51
N GLY A 94 1.49 -3.65 -17.48
CA GLY A 94 1.37 -2.19 -17.32
C GLY A 94 2.50 -1.52 -16.54
N GLY A 95 3.39 -2.31 -15.95
CA GLY A 95 4.48 -1.86 -15.08
C GLY A 95 4.97 -3.01 -14.22
N GLY A 96 6.03 -2.77 -13.47
CA GLY A 96 6.69 -3.76 -12.65
C GLY A 96 6.25 -3.68 -11.20
N VAL A 97 7.19 -3.34 -10.30
CA VAL A 97 6.93 -3.34 -8.87
C VAL A 97 5.81 -2.38 -8.46
N ILE A 98 5.59 -1.29 -9.21
CA ILE A 98 4.52 -0.35 -8.90
C ILE A 98 3.15 -1.01 -9.10
N MET A 99 2.96 -1.64 -10.26
CA MET A 99 1.69 -2.28 -10.65
C MET A 99 1.45 -3.61 -9.91
N ASP A 100 2.51 -4.34 -9.56
CA ASP A 100 2.41 -5.57 -8.79
C ASP A 100 2.22 -5.31 -7.29
N GLY A 101 3.09 -4.50 -6.70
CA GLY A 101 3.25 -4.35 -5.25
C GLY A 101 2.72 -3.03 -4.72
N SER A 102 3.16 -1.91 -5.28
CA SER A 102 2.84 -0.59 -4.74
C SER A 102 1.34 -0.27 -4.80
N VAL A 103 0.56 -0.88 -5.71
CA VAL A 103 -0.91 -0.74 -5.72
C VAL A 103 -1.57 -1.06 -4.38
N TYR A 104 -1.09 -2.07 -3.65
CA TYR A 104 -1.61 -2.40 -2.32
C TYR A 104 -1.24 -1.33 -1.28
N THR A 105 -0.02 -0.80 -1.40
CA THR A 105 0.53 0.22 -0.50
C THR A 105 -0.13 1.57 -0.72
N ILE A 106 -0.29 2.00 -1.97
CA ILE A 106 -0.97 3.24 -2.36
C ILE A 106 -2.41 3.21 -1.84
N ASP A 107 -3.13 2.10 -2.07
CA ASP A 107 -4.47 1.90 -1.54
C ASP A 107 -4.53 2.07 -0.02
N SER A 108 -3.65 1.37 0.70
CA SER A 108 -3.61 1.41 2.16
C SER A 108 -3.24 2.80 2.67
N VAL A 109 -2.24 3.46 2.09
CA VAL A 109 -1.77 4.79 2.47
C VAL A 109 -2.86 5.83 2.30
N LEU A 110 -3.51 5.87 1.12
CA LEU A 110 -4.60 6.81 0.87
C LEU A 110 -5.78 6.54 1.82
N TRP A 111 -6.13 5.27 2.02
CA TRP A 111 -7.20 4.90 2.95
C TRP A 111 -6.89 5.33 4.39
N MET A 112 -5.67 5.11 4.88
CA MET A 112 -5.25 5.54 6.23
C MET A 112 -5.20 7.06 6.40
N MET A 113 -5.07 7.82 5.30
CA MET A 113 -5.17 9.27 5.28
C MET A 113 -6.62 9.80 5.15
N GLY A 114 -7.60 8.91 5.01
CA GLY A 114 -9.01 9.29 4.81
C GLY A 114 -9.38 9.55 3.35
N ASN A 115 -8.65 8.98 2.40
CA ASN A 115 -8.79 9.18 0.95
C ASN A 115 -8.78 10.66 0.52
N PRO A 116 -7.78 11.46 0.93
CA PRO A 116 -7.68 12.83 0.45
C PRO A 116 -7.41 12.83 -1.06
N ARG A 117 -7.82 13.89 -1.75
CA ARG A 117 -7.43 14.08 -3.16
C ARG A 117 -5.91 14.22 -3.25
N VAL A 118 -5.30 13.45 -4.14
CA VAL A 118 -3.88 13.59 -4.50
C VAL A 118 -3.74 14.81 -5.42
N LEU A 119 -2.87 15.73 -5.04
CA LEU A 119 -2.60 16.98 -5.76
C LEU A 119 -1.41 16.85 -6.71
N SER A 120 -0.36 16.14 -6.29
CA SER A 120 0.80 15.88 -7.12
C SER A 120 1.52 14.59 -6.73
N VAL A 121 2.27 14.07 -7.70
CA VAL A 121 3.10 12.87 -7.57
C VAL A 121 4.47 13.17 -8.14
N THR A 122 5.52 12.84 -7.39
CA THR A 122 6.91 12.80 -7.88
C THR A 122 7.45 11.40 -7.68
N ALA A 123 8.05 10.80 -8.70
CA ALA A 123 8.59 9.45 -8.59
C ALA A 123 9.97 9.31 -9.25
N ALA A 124 10.77 8.42 -8.69
CA ALA A 124 12.00 7.91 -9.31
C ALA A 124 11.85 6.39 -9.46
N MET A 125 12.17 5.89 -10.65
CA MET A 125 12.02 4.47 -10.99
C MET A 125 13.33 3.95 -11.56
N ARG A 126 13.63 2.68 -11.28
CA ARG A 126 14.81 2.00 -11.75
C ARG A 126 14.42 0.62 -12.26
N GLN A 127 14.90 0.30 -13.45
CA GLN A 127 14.98 -1.06 -13.95
C GLN A 127 16.41 -1.56 -13.75
N PHE A 128 16.56 -2.76 -13.19
CA PHE A 128 17.85 -3.45 -13.07
C PHE A 128 17.99 -4.46 -14.21
N THR A 129 19.09 -4.36 -14.95
CA THR A 129 19.48 -5.40 -15.91
C THR A 129 20.14 -6.55 -15.14
N GLU A 130 19.41 -7.64 -14.99
CA GLU A 130 19.95 -8.89 -14.46
C GLU A 130 20.29 -9.87 -15.60
N GLU A 131 20.71 -11.08 -15.25
CA GLU A 131 20.77 -12.19 -16.21
C GLU A 131 19.43 -12.32 -16.96
N PRO A 132 19.42 -12.78 -18.22
CA PRO A 132 18.19 -12.99 -18.97
C PRO A 132 17.19 -13.83 -18.15
N PRO A 133 15.90 -13.47 -18.14
CA PRO A 133 14.91 -14.28 -17.47
C PRO A 133 14.87 -15.68 -18.10
N PRO A 134 14.28 -16.70 -17.43
CA PRO A 134 14.10 -18.04 -18.00
C PRO A 134 13.19 -18.11 -19.24
N SER A 135 12.79 -16.96 -19.77
CA SER A 135 11.81 -16.74 -20.84
C SER A 135 12.33 -15.67 -21.81
N ASP A 136 11.69 -15.55 -22.97
CA ASP A 136 11.92 -14.53 -23.99
C ASP A 136 11.22 -13.18 -23.72
N ALA A 137 10.59 -13.00 -22.54
CA ALA A 137 9.93 -11.76 -22.18
C ALA A 137 10.91 -10.56 -22.20
N PRO A 138 10.46 -9.37 -22.67
CA PRO A 138 11.34 -8.23 -22.96
C PRO A 138 12.02 -7.63 -21.72
N GLN A 139 11.48 -7.85 -20.51
CA GLN A 139 11.96 -7.28 -19.26
C GLN A 139 12.07 -5.75 -19.35
N ASP A 140 10.96 -5.08 -19.66
CA ASP A 140 10.86 -3.64 -19.90
C ASP A 140 10.03 -2.91 -18.83
N VAL A 141 10.11 -3.39 -17.58
CA VAL A 141 9.36 -2.88 -16.42
C VAL A 141 10.30 -2.46 -15.28
N GLU A 142 9.82 -1.56 -14.42
CA GLU A 142 10.59 -1.06 -13.27
C GLU A 142 10.64 -2.06 -12.10
N ASP A 143 11.81 -2.16 -11.46
CA ASP A 143 12.06 -3.06 -10.34
C ASP A 143 12.05 -2.39 -8.99
N HIS A 144 12.40 -1.11 -8.98
CA HIS A 144 12.46 -0.27 -7.80
C HIS A 144 11.81 1.07 -8.12
N ALA A 145 11.00 1.54 -7.18
CA ALA A 145 10.34 2.81 -7.29
C ALA A 145 10.26 3.50 -5.93
N VAL A 146 10.50 4.81 -5.93
CA VAL A 146 10.20 5.71 -4.81
C VAL A 146 9.21 6.74 -5.31
N ILE A 147 8.10 6.90 -4.60
CA ILE A 147 6.96 7.74 -4.95
C ILE A 147 6.68 8.68 -3.79
N MET A 148 6.59 9.99 -4.05
CA MET A 148 6.15 11.01 -3.12
C MET A 148 4.79 11.55 -3.56
N LEU A 149 3.82 11.54 -2.64
CA LEU A 149 2.48 12.08 -2.83
C LEU A 149 2.32 13.37 -2.02
N GLN A 150 1.72 14.38 -2.63
CA GLN A 150 1.15 15.54 -1.93
C GLN A 150 -0.37 15.49 -2.08
N CYS A 151 -1.08 15.67 -0.97
CA CYS A 151 -2.54 15.57 -0.91
C CYS A 151 -3.16 16.82 -0.29
N GLU A 152 -4.46 16.98 -0.49
CA GLU A 152 -5.23 18.05 0.17
C GLU A 152 -5.11 18.01 1.70
N GLY A 153 -5.18 19.19 2.31
CA GLY A 153 -4.99 19.37 3.76
C GLY A 153 -3.53 19.26 4.21
N GLY A 154 -2.57 19.42 3.29
CA GLY A 154 -1.13 19.39 3.60
C GLY A 154 -0.58 18.00 3.94
N ARG A 155 -1.37 16.94 3.72
CA ARG A 155 -0.98 15.55 3.98
C ARG A 155 -0.05 15.06 2.88
N SER A 156 0.92 14.23 3.24
CA SER A 156 1.87 13.68 2.26
C SER A 156 2.21 12.22 2.53
N ALA A 157 2.79 11.53 1.55
CA ALA A 157 3.30 10.18 1.76
C ALA A 157 4.52 9.87 0.90
N VAL A 158 5.45 9.07 1.43
CA VAL A 158 6.53 8.43 0.67
C VAL A 158 6.27 6.94 0.62
N ILE A 159 6.30 6.38 -0.59
CA ILE A 159 6.15 4.95 -0.85
C ILE A 159 7.39 4.48 -1.59
N GLU A 160 8.07 3.48 -1.04
CA GLU A 160 9.18 2.80 -1.69
C GLU A 160 8.83 1.33 -1.89
N SER A 161 9.10 0.80 -3.08
CA SER A 161 8.91 -0.61 -3.35
C SER A 161 10.00 -1.15 -4.25
N ALA A 162 10.41 -2.40 -3.99
CA ALA A 162 11.43 -3.06 -4.79
C ALA A 162 11.21 -4.56 -4.92
N TRP A 163 11.41 -5.09 -6.11
CA TRP A 163 11.57 -6.53 -6.33
C TRP A 163 13.00 -7.00 -6.05
N VAL A 164 13.99 -6.15 -6.27
CA VAL A 164 15.41 -6.50 -6.16
C VAL A 164 16.13 -5.43 -5.32
N SER A 165 15.91 -5.43 -4.00
CA SER A 165 16.61 -4.51 -3.10
C SER A 165 18.01 -4.98 -2.74
N ASN A 166 18.23 -6.31 -2.74
CA ASN A 166 19.39 -6.96 -2.11
C ASN A 166 19.59 -6.58 -0.62
N MET A 167 18.51 -6.14 0.03
CA MET A 167 18.47 -5.76 1.45
C MET A 167 17.49 -6.64 2.22
N ASP A 168 17.80 -6.92 3.49
CA ASP A 168 16.90 -7.49 4.48
C ASP A 168 16.46 -6.44 5.52
N ASP A 169 15.35 -6.71 6.21
CA ASP A 169 14.80 -5.92 7.34
C ASP A 169 14.61 -4.40 7.12
N ALA A 170 14.48 -3.96 5.87
CA ALA A 170 14.27 -2.56 5.51
C ALA A 170 12.77 -2.19 5.33
N ASP A 171 11.87 -3.14 5.59
CA ASP A 171 10.42 -2.96 5.43
C ASP A 171 9.78 -2.26 6.62
N GLY A 172 8.73 -1.49 6.34
CA GLY A 172 7.92 -0.93 7.40
C GLY A 172 6.93 0.11 6.93
N VAL A 173 5.99 0.42 7.82
CA VAL A 173 5.04 1.53 7.64
C VAL A 173 5.13 2.42 8.86
N TRP A 174 5.39 3.71 8.63
CA TRP A 174 5.47 4.74 9.66
C TRP A 174 4.37 5.77 9.41
N ILE A 175 3.51 5.94 10.39
CA ILE A 175 2.36 6.82 10.33
C ILE A 175 2.61 7.94 11.33
N PHE A 176 2.70 9.16 10.81
CA PHE A 176 2.99 10.36 11.58
C PHE A 176 1.69 11.09 11.83
N ARG A 177 1.35 11.25 13.12
CA ARG A 177 0.16 11.97 13.55
C ARG A 177 0.50 13.03 14.60
N THR A 178 -0.37 14.01 14.78
CA THR A 178 -0.10 15.22 15.56
C THR A 178 0.13 14.98 17.06
N LYS A 179 -0.35 13.86 17.63
CA LYS A 179 -0.15 13.52 19.05
C LYS A 179 0.76 12.31 19.29
N ALA A 180 0.82 11.36 18.35
CA ALA A 180 1.68 10.18 18.45
C ALA A 180 1.93 9.52 17.09
N GLY A 181 3.05 8.80 16.96
CA GLY A 181 3.36 8.00 15.79
C GLY A 181 2.96 6.52 15.93
N LEU A 182 2.74 5.85 14.81
CA LEU A 182 2.63 4.39 14.74
C LEU A 182 3.66 3.82 13.77
N LYS A 183 4.40 2.80 14.19
CA LYS A 183 5.10 1.88 13.28
C LYS A 183 4.25 0.63 13.13
N LEU A 184 4.04 0.12 11.92
CA LEU A 184 3.45 -1.19 11.69
C LEU A 184 4.55 -2.20 11.31
N ASN A 185 4.34 -3.47 11.66
CA ASN A 185 5.24 -4.60 11.42
C ASN A 185 6.63 -4.45 12.09
N PRO A 186 6.74 -4.66 13.41
CA PRO A 186 5.67 -4.91 14.38
C PRO A 186 4.93 -3.62 14.79
N THR A 187 3.63 -3.74 15.13
CA THR A 187 2.81 -2.59 15.54
C THR A 187 3.32 -1.98 16.85
N ARG A 188 3.73 -0.71 16.80
CA ARG A 188 4.28 0.03 17.94
C ARG A 188 3.78 1.47 17.95
N LYS A 189 3.13 1.88 19.05
CA LYS A 189 2.81 3.29 19.34
C LYS A 189 4.02 4.01 19.94
N ILE A 190 4.31 5.20 19.42
CA ILE A 190 5.42 6.06 19.85
C ILE A 190 4.81 7.39 20.31
N ALA A 191 4.85 7.64 21.62
CA ALA A 191 4.32 8.84 22.25
C ALA A 191 5.47 9.68 22.86
N PRO A 192 5.31 11.02 23.01
CA PRO A 192 6.37 11.92 23.50
C PRO A 192 6.98 11.52 24.84
N GLU A 193 6.19 10.97 25.76
CA GLU A 193 6.61 10.52 27.10
C GLU A 193 7.60 9.34 27.06
N ARG A 194 7.80 8.71 25.90
CA ARG A 194 8.64 7.51 25.72
C ARG A 194 10.02 7.79 25.11
N LEU A 195 10.41 9.05 24.94
CA LEU A 195 11.79 9.41 24.58
C LEU A 195 12.68 9.40 25.84
N ASP A 196 12.82 8.23 26.46
CA ASP A 196 14.00 7.99 27.28
C ASP A 196 15.18 7.88 26.32
N ARG A 197 15.94 8.97 26.17
CA ARG A 197 17.07 9.10 25.24
C ARG A 197 18.19 8.09 25.52
N ASN A 198 18.12 7.34 26.62
CA ASN A 198 19.11 6.36 27.04
C ASN A 198 18.70 4.88 26.84
N ALA A 199 17.51 4.59 26.34
CA ALA A 199 17.05 3.20 26.14
C ALA A 199 17.56 2.59 24.81
N VAL A 200 18.87 2.41 24.69
CA VAL A 200 19.46 1.52 23.67
C VAL A 200 19.23 0.08 24.15
N ASN A 201 18.38 -0.65 23.43
CA ASN A 201 17.91 -2.04 23.62
C ASN A 201 16.72 -2.24 24.58
N PRO A 202 15.52 -2.58 24.06
CA PRO A 202 14.48 -3.19 24.88
C PRO A 202 14.74 -4.70 25.04
N PRO A 203 14.55 -5.31 26.22
CA PRO A 203 14.52 -6.76 26.35
C PRO A 203 13.23 -7.31 25.73
N ALA A 204 13.34 -8.48 25.10
CA ALA A 204 12.20 -9.24 24.62
C ALA A 204 11.34 -9.71 25.81
N ARG A 205 10.03 -9.44 25.79
CA ARG A 205 9.05 -10.29 26.46
C ARG A 205 7.60 -10.08 25.98
N SER A 206 6.92 -11.21 26.03
CA SER A 206 5.59 -11.62 25.61
C SER A 206 4.43 -10.89 26.30
N ALA A 207 3.28 -10.82 25.63
CA ALA A 207 1.99 -11.20 26.23
C ALA A 207 0.89 -11.36 25.17
N THR A 208 0.15 -12.46 25.30
CA THR A 208 -1.21 -12.69 24.81
C THR A 208 -2.21 -11.80 25.54
N THR A 209 -3.30 -11.38 24.87
CA THR A 209 -4.70 -11.68 25.23
C THR A 209 -5.69 -10.98 24.29
N SER A 210 -6.84 -11.63 24.13
CA SER A 210 -7.89 -11.35 23.16
C SER A 210 -8.92 -10.34 23.67
N SER A 211 -9.61 -9.63 22.77
CA SER A 211 -11.08 -9.56 22.81
C SER A 211 -11.63 -9.11 21.46
N ALA A 212 -12.73 -9.72 21.05
CA ALA A 212 -13.45 -9.39 19.82
C ALA A 212 -14.43 -8.24 20.09
N ARG A 213 -14.35 -7.17 19.29
CA ARG A 213 -15.40 -6.15 19.15
C ARG A 213 -15.70 -5.88 17.69
N SER A 214 -16.97 -5.54 17.45
CA SER A 214 -17.64 -5.50 16.15
C SER A 214 -16.92 -4.63 15.11
N ARG A 215 -16.83 -5.18 13.89
CA ARG A 215 -16.19 -4.56 12.72
C ARG A 215 -17.01 -3.37 12.22
N ARG A 216 -16.50 -2.15 12.40
CA ARG A 216 -16.96 -0.96 11.66
C ARG A 216 -15.74 -0.35 10.98
N GLY A 217 -15.89 0.00 9.70
CA GLY A 217 -14.81 0.48 8.84
C GLY A 217 -14.46 1.94 9.11
N CYS A 218 -13.15 2.18 9.14
CA CYS A 218 -12.43 3.40 9.49
C CYS A 218 -12.74 4.66 8.66
N CYS A 219 -13.15 4.49 7.40
CA CYS A 219 -13.45 5.60 6.50
C CYS A 219 -14.95 5.69 6.27
N ARG A 220 -15.65 6.45 7.12
CA ARG A 220 -16.86 7.12 6.63
C ARG A 220 -16.38 8.35 5.88
N SER A 221 -16.52 8.33 4.55
CA SER A 221 -16.65 9.57 3.81
C SER A 221 -17.86 10.29 4.39
N SER A 222 -17.64 11.42 5.06
CA SER A 222 -18.68 12.43 5.22
C SER A 222 -18.92 13.04 3.84
N ALA A 223 -19.57 12.28 2.96
CA ALA A 223 -20.24 12.83 1.79
C ALA A 223 -21.57 13.37 2.32
N ALA A 224 -21.62 14.68 2.55
CA ALA A 224 -22.86 15.44 2.50
C ALA A 224 -23.19 15.69 1.02
#